data_AF-A0AAW0JAP1-F1
#
_entry.id   AF-A0AAW0JAP1-F1
#
_cell.length_a   1.000
_cell.length_b   1.000
_cell.length_c   1.000
_cell.angle_alpha   90.00
_cell.angle_beta   90.00
_cell.angle_gamma   90.00
#
_symmetry.space_group_name_H-M   'P 1'
#
loop_
_entity.id
_entity.type
_entity.pdbx_description
1 polymer ?
#
loop_
_entity_poly.entity_id
_entity_poly.type
_entity_poly.pdbx_seq_one_letter_code
_entity_poly.pdbx_strand_id
1 'polypeptide(L)'
;MQFVQLNPRVSSQAWQPKIDLDHVESRQRSSKVQAYVKFFVQVNRRKLYRTHEGDLVLLRSQSHHVPSTEGVYFDLDMFKSYDNSCREISIHLGYEPEIHEDFHARIADEVICFARNIRNWVSNVGRKVLPIYVNIVVEKDLLHDERYWVTRALRESDMEFERSRYGMVPASQSALKGVLKRVRVGGGCVKGSEAERKCVANCSKATKYNT
;
A
#
# COMPACT_ATOMS: atom_id res chain seq x y z
N MET A 1 -0.15 7.33 -13.64
CA MET A 1 -1.40 7.51 -12.88
C MET A 1 -1.12 7.13 -11.42
N GLN A 2 -1.09 8.10 -10.50
CA GLN A 2 -0.74 7.87 -9.09
C GLN A 2 -2.01 7.52 -8.29
N PHE A 3 -1.95 6.49 -7.44
CA PHE A 3 -3.06 6.06 -6.59
C PHE A 3 -2.73 6.31 -5.12
N VAL A 4 -3.73 6.70 -4.34
CA VAL A 4 -3.63 6.85 -2.89
C VAL A 4 -4.32 5.66 -2.24
N GLN A 5 -3.66 5.02 -1.28
CA GLN A 5 -4.28 3.95 -0.50
C GLN A 5 -5.25 4.55 0.53
N LEU A 6 -6.49 4.10 0.51
CA LEU A 6 -7.49 4.42 1.53
C LEU A 6 -7.29 3.52 2.76
N ASN A 7 -7.92 3.91 3.88
CA ASN A 7 -7.90 3.11 5.10
C ASN A 7 -8.38 1.68 4.80
N PRO A 8 -7.55 0.66 5.13
CA PRO A 8 -7.92 -0.73 4.89
C PRO A 8 -9.12 -1.11 5.77
N ARG A 9 -9.94 -2.03 5.27
CA ARG A 9 -11.01 -2.65 6.05
C ARG A 9 -10.62 -4.08 6.35
N VAL A 10 -10.83 -4.51 7.58
CA VAL A 10 -10.55 -5.88 8.00
C VAL A 10 -11.79 -6.48 8.64
N SER A 11 -12.11 -7.69 8.21
CA SER A 11 -13.11 -8.55 8.85
C SER A 11 -12.47 -9.90 9.15
N SER A 12 -12.79 -10.46 10.30
CA SER A 12 -12.36 -11.79 10.71
C SER A 12 -13.56 -12.67 11.03
N GLN A 13 -13.35 -13.98 10.93
CA GLN A 13 -14.29 -14.98 11.38
C GLN A 13 -13.55 -16.18 11.99
N ALA A 14 -13.75 -16.44 13.28
CA ALA A 14 -13.25 -17.64 13.95
C ALA A 14 -14.26 -18.81 13.82
N TRP A 15 -13.75 -20.02 13.56
CA TRP A 15 -14.55 -21.23 13.43
C TRP A 15 -13.73 -22.48 13.78
N GLN A 16 -14.44 -23.58 14.08
CA GLN A 16 -13.81 -24.87 14.35
C GLN A 16 -14.06 -25.82 13.18
N PRO A 17 -13.01 -26.36 12.54
CA PRO A 17 -13.19 -27.37 11.51
C PRO A 17 -13.61 -28.71 12.12
N LYS A 18 -14.33 -29.52 11.35
CA LYS A 18 -14.61 -30.94 11.65
C LYS A 18 -13.37 -31.79 11.37
N ILE A 19 -12.24 -31.45 11.97
CA ILE A 19 -10.99 -32.20 11.85
C ILE A 19 -10.70 -32.80 13.22
N ASP A 20 -10.49 -34.12 13.25
CA ASP A 20 -10.00 -34.80 14.43
C ASP A 20 -8.48 -34.63 14.51
N LEU A 21 -8.04 -33.65 15.28
CA LEU A 21 -6.61 -33.43 15.57
C LEU A 21 -6.10 -34.30 16.72
N ASP A 22 -6.96 -35.10 17.36
CA ASP A 22 -6.59 -35.91 18.53
C ASP A 22 -5.54 -36.98 18.17
N HIS A 23 -5.37 -37.29 16.88
CA HIS A 23 -4.46 -38.32 16.38
C HIS A 23 -3.22 -37.79 15.67
N VAL A 24 -3.22 -36.53 15.19
CA VAL A 24 -2.15 -36.03 14.31
C VAL A 24 -1.01 -35.41 15.12
N GLU A 25 -1.25 -34.92 16.34
CA GLU A 25 -0.31 -34.01 17.02
C GLU A 25 -0.02 -34.37 18.49
N SER A 26 -0.19 -35.65 18.84
CA SER A 26 0.22 -36.24 20.13
C SER A 26 1.73 -36.13 20.45
N ARG A 27 2.52 -35.44 19.60
CA ARG A 27 3.93 -35.14 19.83
C ARG A 27 4.17 -34.13 20.95
N GLN A 28 3.19 -33.29 21.30
CA GLN A 28 3.33 -32.42 22.48
C GLN A 28 2.90 -33.17 23.74
N ARG A 29 3.86 -33.34 24.67
CA ARG A 29 3.68 -34.02 25.97
C ARG A 29 2.84 -33.20 26.97
N SER A 30 1.90 -32.37 26.51
CA SER A 30 1.07 -31.57 27.40
C SER A 30 -0.02 -32.45 28.02
N SER A 31 -0.19 -32.36 29.35
CA SER A 31 -1.32 -32.96 30.05
C SER A 31 -2.60 -32.11 29.96
N LYS A 32 -2.53 -30.95 29.29
CA LYS A 32 -3.61 -29.96 29.21
C LYS A 32 -4.28 -29.96 27.84
N VAL A 33 -5.49 -29.41 27.79
CA VAL A 33 -6.18 -29.10 26.54
C VAL A 33 -5.48 -27.92 25.86
N GLN A 34 -5.19 -28.06 24.57
CA GLN A 34 -4.55 -27.03 23.74
C GLN A 34 -5.48 -26.57 22.63
N ALA A 35 -5.34 -25.32 22.22
CA ALA A 35 -5.95 -24.77 21.01
C ALA A 35 -4.89 -24.65 19.92
N TYR A 36 -5.13 -25.27 18.77
CA TYR A 36 -4.35 -25.05 17.57
C TYR A 36 -5.01 -23.93 16.76
N VAL A 37 -4.42 -22.75 16.74
CA VAL A 37 -4.96 -21.57 16.05
C VAL A 37 -4.26 -21.40 14.71
N LYS A 38 -5.04 -21.27 13.63
CA LYS A 38 -4.51 -21.04 12.28
C LYS A 38 -5.21 -19.88 11.60
N PHE A 39 -4.43 -18.94 11.08
CA PHE A 39 -4.92 -17.77 10.36
C PHE A 39 -4.90 -18.01 8.86
N PHE A 40 -5.99 -17.67 8.19
CA PHE A 40 -6.13 -17.71 6.73
C PHE A 40 -6.40 -16.30 6.25
N VAL A 41 -5.40 -15.68 5.63
CA VAL A 41 -5.49 -14.27 5.19
C VAL A 41 -5.81 -14.21 3.70
N GLN A 42 -6.86 -13.47 3.36
CA GLN A 42 -7.22 -13.11 2.00
C GLN A 42 -7.15 -11.60 1.84
N VAL A 43 -6.41 -11.14 0.82
CA VAL A 43 -6.26 -9.72 0.53
C VAL A 43 -6.98 -9.39 -0.77
N ASN A 44 -7.97 -8.52 -0.67
CA ASN A 44 -8.75 -7.99 -1.78
C ASN A 44 -8.28 -6.57 -2.08
N ARG A 45 -7.62 -6.37 -3.22
CA ARG A 45 -7.13 -5.07 -3.69
C ARG A 45 -8.04 -4.54 -4.78
N ARG A 46 -8.67 -3.39 -4.56
CA ARG A 46 -9.48 -2.69 -5.58
C ARG A 46 -8.78 -1.41 -6.01
N LYS A 47 -8.77 -1.16 -7.31
CA LYS A 47 -8.34 0.11 -7.89
C LYS A 47 -9.58 0.88 -8.30
N LEU A 48 -9.77 2.02 -7.67
CA LEU A 48 -10.90 2.91 -7.87
C LEU A 48 -10.42 4.18 -8.56
N TYR A 49 -11.25 4.71 -9.46
CA TYR A 49 -11.07 6.01 -10.09
C TYR A 49 -12.27 6.87 -9.73
N ARG A 50 -12.01 8.07 -9.19
CA ARG A 50 -13.04 9.08 -8.97
C ARG A 50 -13.02 10.08 -10.12
N THR A 51 -14.14 10.18 -10.83
CA THR A 51 -14.32 11.14 -11.93
C THR A 51 -14.43 12.57 -11.40
N HIS A 52 -14.27 13.55 -12.28
CA HIS A 52 -14.57 14.95 -12.00
C HIS A 52 -16.02 15.23 -11.59
N GLU A 53 -16.97 14.31 -11.78
CA GLU A 53 -18.36 14.44 -11.30
C GLU A 53 -18.51 13.93 -9.86
N GLY A 54 -17.58 13.07 -9.42
CA GLY A 54 -17.55 12.48 -8.07
C GLY A 54 -17.85 10.98 -8.07
N ASP A 55 -18.20 10.41 -9.23
CA ASP A 55 -18.52 8.99 -9.37
C ASP A 55 -17.29 8.11 -9.17
N LEU A 56 -17.50 6.97 -8.51
CA LEU A 56 -16.46 5.96 -8.29
C LEU A 56 -16.59 4.84 -9.31
N VAL A 57 -15.55 4.67 -10.12
CA VAL A 57 -15.43 3.62 -11.12
C VAL A 57 -14.41 2.58 -10.65
N LEU A 58 -14.82 1.31 -10.60
CA LEU A 58 -13.90 0.20 -10.35
C LEU A 58 -13.08 -0.09 -11.61
N LEU A 59 -11.78 0.17 -11.56
CA LEU A 59 -10.87 -0.13 -12.67
C LEU A 59 -10.41 -1.57 -12.66
N ARG A 60 -10.10 -2.11 -11.48
CA ARG A 60 -9.56 -3.47 -11.33
C ARG A 60 -9.81 -4.00 -9.93
N SER A 61 -10.14 -5.28 -9.84
CA SER A 61 -10.18 -6.04 -8.60
C SER A 61 -9.20 -7.19 -8.68
N GLN A 62 -8.48 -7.45 -7.60
CA GLN A 62 -7.62 -8.62 -7.44
C GLN A 62 -7.80 -9.19 -6.04
N SER A 63 -7.94 -10.50 -5.96
CA SER A 63 -7.93 -11.25 -4.70
C SER A 63 -6.79 -12.24 -4.73
N HIS A 64 -6.05 -12.33 -3.63
CA HIS A 64 -5.06 -13.39 -3.43
C HIS A 64 -5.09 -13.84 -1.98
N HIS A 65 -4.78 -15.12 -1.78
CA HIS A 65 -4.53 -15.67 -0.46
C HIS A 65 -3.06 -15.46 -0.12
N VAL A 66 -2.82 -15.00 1.11
CA VAL A 66 -1.47 -15.01 1.66
C VAL A 66 -1.11 -16.47 1.94
N PRO A 67 0.09 -16.94 1.58
CA PRO A 67 0.55 -18.27 1.94
C PRO A 67 0.38 -18.48 3.44
N SER A 68 -0.41 -19.49 3.80
CA SER A 68 -0.72 -19.75 5.20
C SER A 68 0.57 -20.09 5.95
N THR A 69 0.84 -19.36 7.02
CA THR A 69 1.81 -19.72 8.04
C THR A 69 1.40 -21.00 8.77
N GLU A 70 2.38 -21.64 9.42
CA GLU A 70 2.10 -22.74 10.34
C GLU A 70 1.21 -22.23 11.50
N GLY A 71 0.20 -23.03 11.86
CA GLY A 71 -0.64 -22.70 13.00
C GLY A 71 0.11 -22.81 14.32
N VAL A 72 -0.43 -22.17 15.35
CA VAL A 72 0.21 -22.00 16.65
C VAL A 72 -0.58 -22.72 17.73
N TYR A 73 0.13 -23.32 18.68
CA TYR A 73 -0.47 -23.96 19.84
C TYR A 73 -0.52 -23.02 21.02
N PHE A 74 -1.69 -22.94 21.64
CA PHE A 74 -1.89 -22.23 22.89
C PHE A 74 -2.48 -23.16 23.93
N ASP A 75 -2.00 -23.07 25.17
CA ASP A 75 -2.69 -23.68 26.30
C ASP A 75 -4.09 -23.06 26.42
N LEU A 76 -5.14 -23.87 26.49
CA LEU A 76 -6.52 -23.35 26.54
C LEU A 76 -6.78 -22.53 27.82
N ASP A 77 -5.99 -22.75 28.86
CA ASP A 77 -6.00 -21.95 30.09
C ASP A 77 -5.48 -20.52 29.91
N MET A 78 -4.66 -20.27 28.88
CA MET A 78 -4.17 -18.93 28.57
C MET A 78 -5.33 -17.94 28.40
N PHE A 79 -6.41 -18.38 27.74
CA PHE A 79 -7.60 -17.59 27.45
C PHE A 79 -8.38 -17.13 28.69
N LYS A 80 -8.00 -17.54 29.90
CA LYS A 80 -8.50 -16.95 31.15
C LYS A 80 -8.08 -15.48 31.29
N SER A 81 -6.85 -15.14 30.89
CA SER A 81 -6.35 -13.77 30.92
C SER A 81 -6.53 -13.11 29.56
N TYR A 82 -7.44 -12.14 29.48
CA TYR A 82 -7.70 -11.41 28.23
C TYR A 82 -6.44 -10.72 27.73
N ASP A 83 -5.76 -9.97 28.60
CA ASP A 83 -4.59 -9.18 28.23
C ASP A 83 -3.44 -10.06 27.73
N ASN A 84 -3.17 -11.17 28.43
CA ASN A 84 -2.13 -12.10 28.02
C ASN A 84 -2.46 -12.75 26.67
N SER A 85 -3.68 -13.26 26.50
CA SER A 85 -4.09 -13.86 25.22
C SER A 85 -4.08 -12.86 24.07
N CYS A 86 -4.56 -11.63 24.31
CA CYS A 86 -4.58 -10.59 23.30
C CYS A 86 -3.16 -10.26 22.84
N ARG A 87 -2.22 -10.14 23.79
CA ARG A 87 -0.80 -9.91 23.49
C ARG A 87 -0.20 -11.05 22.67
N GLU A 88 -0.35 -12.30 23.11
CA GLU A 88 0.23 -13.45 22.41
C GLU A 88 -0.34 -13.60 20.99
N ILE A 89 -1.65 -13.46 20.82
CA ILE A 89 -2.28 -13.49 19.48
C ILE A 89 -1.79 -12.32 18.61
N SER A 90 -1.68 -11.12 19.15
CA SER A 90 -1.21 -9.94 18.41
C SER A 90 0.23 -10.11 17.94
N ILE A 91 1.11 -10.72 18.76
CA ILE A 91 2.48 -11.06 18.35
C ILE A 91 2.45 -11.98 17.12
N HIS A 92 1.59 -13.00 17.12
CA HIS A 92 1.47 -13.90 15.99
C HIS A 92 0.90 -13.23 14.73
N LEU A 93 -0.09 -12.34 14.90
CA LEU A 93 -0.60 -11.51 13.80
C LEU A 93 0.45 -10.53 13.27
N GLY A 94 1.43 -10.13 14.09
CA GLY A 94 2.55 -9.29 13.67
C GLY A 94 3.48 -9.95 12.64
N TYR A 95 3.47 -11.28 12.54
CA TYR A 95 4.16 -11.99 11.46
C TYR A 95 3.40 -11.98 10.13
N GLU A 96 2.16 -11.50 10.11
CA GLU A 96 1.32 -11.39 8.92
C GLU A 96 1.37 -9.94 8.35
N PRO A 97 2.25 -9.65 7.38
CA PRO A 97 2.54 -8.26 6.96
C PRO A 97 1.36 -7.56 6.29
N GLU A 98 0.32 -8.30 5.89
CA GLU A 98 -0.84 -7.73 5.22
C GLU A 98 -1.88 -7.19 6.22
N ILE A 99 -1.80 -7.56 7.51
CA ILE A 99 -2.72 -7.15 8.57
C ILE A 99 -2.09 -6.01 9.37
N HIS A 100 -2.72 -4.84 9.33
CA HIS A 100 -2.28 -3.68 10.12
C HIS A 100 -2.51 -3.90 11.62
N GLU A 101 -1.60 -3.39 12.46
CA GLU A 101 -1.60 -3.56 13.92
C GLU A 101 -2.90 -3.09 14.59
N ASP A 102 -3.51 -2.03 14.07
CA ASP A 102 -4.80 -1.50 14.55
C ASP A 102 -5.95 -2.53 14.57
N PHE A 103 -5.84 -3.61 13.77
CA PHE A 103 -6.85 -4.67 13.72
C PHE A 103 -6.51 -5.87 14.61
N HIS A 104 -5.29 -5.95 15.15
CA HIS A 104 -4.83 -7.11 15.91
C HIS A 104 -5.71 -7.37 17.13
N ALA A 105 -6.01 -6.33 17.92
CA ALA A 105 -6.84 -6.46 19.11
C ALA A 105 -8.25 -6.99 18.78
N ARG A 106 -8.85 -6.55 17.66
CA ARG A 106 -10.18 -7.00 17.23
C ARG A 106 -10.16 -8.46 16.78
N ILE A 107 -9.15 -8.87 16.02
CA ILE A 107 -9.00 -10.27 15.59
C ILE A 107 -8.72 -11.17 16.80
N ALA A 108 -7.87 -10.70 17.72
CA ALA A 108 -7.56 -11.41 18.95
C ALA A 108 -8.78 -11.59 19.84
N ASP A 109 -9.61 -10.56 20.01
CA ASP A 109 -10.88 -10.64 20.75
C ASP A 109 -11.77 -11.77 20.21
N GLU A 110 -11.89 -11.87 18.89
CA GLU A 110 -12.68 -12.93 18.26
C GLU A 110 -12.16 -14.33 18.56
N VAL A 111 -10.84 -14.53 18.47
CA VAL A 111 -10.19 -15.81 18.83
C VAL A 111 -10.41 -16.12 20.32
N ILE A 112 -10.26 -15.12 21.19
CA ILE A 112 -10.43 -15.28 22.65
C ILE A 112 -11.86 -15.64 22.99
N CYS A 113 -12.84 -14.92 22.44
CA CYS A 113 -14.26 -15.21 22.61
C CYS A 113 -14.59 -16.63 22.14
N PHE A 114 -14.09 -17.02 20.96
CA PHE A 114 -14.33 -18.34 20.42
C PHE A 114 -13.67 -19.45 21.27
N ALA A 115 -12.41 -19.27 21.68
CA ALA A 115 -11.70 -20.21 22.53
C ALA A 115 -12.33 -20.36 23.91
N ARG A 116 -12.79 -19.27 24.53
CA ARG A 116 -13.54 -19.29 25.80
C ARG A 116 -14.86 -20.01 25.66
N ASN A 117 -15.57 -19.76 24.56
CA ASN A 117 -16.82 -20.45 24.28
C ASN A 117 -16.57 -21.94 24.19
N ILE A 118 -15.61 -22.41 23.39
CA ILE A 118 -15.28 -23.83 23.27
C ILE A 118 -14.83 -24.42 24.60
N ARG A 119 -13.99 -23.72 25.38
CA ARG A 119 -13.49 -24.19 26.68
C ARG A 119 -14.60 -24.65 27.62
N ASN A 120 -15.76 -23.99 27.59
CA ASN A 120 -16.91 -24.38 28.41
C ASN A 120 -17.50 -25.75 28.04
N TRP A 121 -17.24 -26.26 26.83
CA TRP A 121 -17.71 -27.55 26.34
C TRP A 121 -16.70 -28.69 26.55
N VAL A 122 -15.42 -28.35 26.75
CA VAL A 122 -14.31 -29.32 26.70
C VAL A 122 -13.54 -29.40 28.03
N SER A 123 -14.04 -28.75 29.09
CA SER A 123 -13.32 -28.61 30.37
C SER A 123 -12.99 -29.92 31.10
N ASN A 124 -13.46 -31.07 30.64
CA ASN A 124 -13.29 -32.39 31.29
C ASN A 124 -12.70 -33.49 30.38
N VAL A 125 -12.18 -33.16 29.20
CA VAL A 125 -11.85 -34.17 28.15
C VAL A 125 -10.38 -34.63 28.17
N GLY A 126 -9.58 -34.21 29.15
CA GLY A 126 -8.19 -34.65 29.29
C GLY A 126 -7.25 -34.04 28.23
N ARG A 127 -6.33 -34.83 27.65
CA ARG A 127 -5.40 -34.36 26.61
C ARG A 127 -6.12 -34.26 25.27
N LYS A 128 -6.38 -33.03 24.82
CA LYS A 128 -7.08 -32.76 23.56
C LYS A 128 -6.51 -31.54 22.86
N VAL A 129 -6.43 -31.57 21.53
CA VAL A 129 -6.04 -30.42 20.70
C VAL A 129 -7.27 -29.97 19.92
N LEU A 130 -7.65 -28.71 20.09
CA LEU A 130 -8.84 -28.13 19.49
C LEU A 130 -8.45 -27.16 18.37
N PRO A 131 -8.79 -27.45 17.11
CA PRO A 131 -8.50 -26.52 16.03
C PRO A 131 -9.41 -25.30 16.10
N ILE A 132 -8.83 -24.12 15.97
CA ILE A 132 -9.51 -22.84 15.81
C ILE A 132 -8.94 -22.19 14.55
N TYR A 133 -9.76 -22.11 13.52
CA TYR A 133 -9.39 -21.50 12.25
C TYR A 133 -9.97 -20.10 12.18
N VAL A 134 -9.19 -19.16 11.69
CA VAL A 134 -9.56 -17.75 11.64
C VAL A 134 -9.40 -17.27 10.22
N ASN A 135 -10.51 -17.00 9.54
CA ASN A 135 -10.49 -16.39 8.22
C ASN A 135 -10.40 -14.88 8.38
N ILE A 136 -9.42 -14.25 7.74
CA ILE A 136 -9.19 -12.81 7.80
C ILE A 136 -9.26 -12.27 6.38
N VAL A 137 -10.17 -11.33 6.14
CA VAL A 137 -10.30 -10.64 4.86
C VAL A 137 -9.85 -9.21 5.03
N VAL A 138 -8.84 -8.82 4.27
CA VAL A 138 -8.28 -7.46 4.23
C VAL A 138 -8.66 -6.81 2.90
N GLU A 139 -9.49 -5.78 2.93
CA GLU A 139 -9.83 -4.96 1.76
C GLU A 139 -8.93 -3.73 1.71
N LYS A 140 -8.21 -3.56 0.60
CA LYS A 140 -7.34 -2.40 0.33
C LYS A 140 -7.81 -1.69 -0.93
N ASP A 141 -8.30 -0.47 -0.76
CA ASP A 141 -8.76 0.36 -1.88
C ASP A 141 -7.67 1.37 -2.26
N LEU A 142 -7.32 1.39 -3.54
CA LEU A 142 -6.40 2.33 -4.15
C LEU A 142 -7.21 3.32 -4.98
N LEU A 143 -7.28 4.58 -4.56
CA LEU A 143 -8.07 5.62 -5.20
C LEU A 143 -7.20 6.54 -6.06
N HIS A 144 -7.58 6.73 -7.31
CA HIS A 144 -7.12 7.84 -8.13
C HIS A 144 -8.23 8.88 -8.22
N ASP A 145 -8.00 10.08 -7.68
CA ASP A 145 -8.98 11.17 -7.67
C ASP A 145 -8.62 12.22 -8.74
N GLU A 146 -9.37 12.26 -9.83
CA GLU A 146 -9.13 13.17 -10.94
C GLU A 146 -9.10 14.63 -10.48
N ARG A 147 -10.06 15.05 -9.64
CA ARG A 147 -10.15 16.44 -9.16
C ARG A 147 -8.91 16.82 -8.36
N TYR A 148 -8.45 15.93 -7.50
CA TYR A 148 -7.23 16.14 -6.72
C TYR A 148 -6.00 16.31 -7.63
N TRP A 149 -5.85 15.44 -8.64
CA TRP A 149 -4.71 15.49 -9.55
C TRP A 149 -4.73 16.71 -10.48
N VAL A 150 -5.90 17.08 -11.01
CA VAL A 150 -6.06 18.30 -11.81
C VAL A 150 -5.74 19.53 -10.96
N THR A 151 -6.27 19.62 -9.74
CA THR A 151 -6.00 20.75 -8.84
C THR A 151 -4.52 20.84 -8.48
N ARG A 152 -3.87 19.70 -8.21
CA ARG A 152 -2.43 19.65 -7.96
C ARG A 152 -1.63 20.09 -9.18
N ALA A 153 -1.96 19.60 -10.37
CA ALA A 153 -1.26 19.97 -11.61
C ALA A 153 -1.37 21.47 -11.91
N LEU A 154 -2.56 22.07 -11.70
CA LEU A 154 -2.74 23.52 -11.86
C LEU A 154 -1.86 24.30 -10.88
N ARG A 155 -1.84 23.92 -9.59
CA ARG A 155 -0.97 24.56 -8.59
C ARG A 155 0.52 24.42 -8.92
N GLU A 156 0.94 23.25 -9.38
CA GLU A 156 2.32 23.00 -9.79
C GLU A 156 2.72 23.85 -11.00
N SER A 157 1.82 23.96 -11.98
CA SER A 157 1.99 24.84 -13.15
C SER A 157 2.11 26.32 -12.75
N ASP A 158 1.26 26.80 -11.84
CA ASP A 158 1.33 28.18 -11.34
C ASP A 158 2.66 28.44 -10.63
N MET A 159 3.11 27.52 -9.77
CA MET A 159 4.41 27.64 -9.10
C MET A 159 5.60 27.61 -10.07
N GLU A 160 5.54 26.80 -11.12
CA GLU A 160 6.56 26.75 -12.17
C GLU A 160 6.59 28.06 -12.97
N PHE A 161 5.43 28.58 -13.33
CA PHE A 161 5.29 29.88 -14.00
C PHE A 161 5.89 31.01 -13.17
N GLU A 162 5.56 31.07 -11.88
CA GLU A 162 6.11 32.06 -10.95
C GLU A 162 7.64 31.91 -10.83
N ARG A 163 8.17 30.69 -10.63
CA ARG A 163 9.62 30.45 -10.61
C ARG A 163 10.32 30.91 -11.89
N SER A 164 9.70 30.68 -13.05
CA SER A 164 10.27 31.09 -14.34
C SER A 164 10.33 32.61 -14.50
N ARG A 165 9.40 33.36 -13.91
CA ARG A 165 9.35 34.83 -14.00
C ARG A 165 10.25 35.52 -12.98
N TYR A 166 10.24 35.07 -11.73
CA TYR A 166 11.03 35.69 -10.66
C TYR A 166 12.47 35.15 -10.58
N GLY A 167 12.76 34.01 -11.24
CA GLY A 167 14.11 33.48 -11.40
C GLY A 167 14.91 34.09 -12.57
N MET A 168 14.30 34.97 -13.37
CA MET A 168 15.01 35.70 -14.43
C MET A 168 15.76 36.89 -13.82
N VAL A 169 17.10 36.82 -13.82
CA VAL A 169 17.95 37.98 -13.51
C VAL A 169 17.80 38.99 -14.64
N PRO A 170 17.48 40.27 -14.36
CA PRO A 170 17.42 41.29 -15.40
C PRO A 170 18.77 41.37 -16.11
N ALA A 171 18.75 41.29 -17.44
CA ALA A 171 19.96 41.47 -18.23
C ALA A 171 20.55 42.86 -17.94
N SER A 172 21.80 42.91 -17.48
CA SER A 172 22.50 44.17 -17.26
C SER A 172 22.55 44.99 -18.56
N GLN A 173 22.52 46.32 -18.47
CA GLN A 173 22.54 47.20 -19.65
C GLN A 173 23.74 46.92 -20.58
N SER A 174 24.85 46.39 -20.05
CA SER A 174 26.02 45.99 -20.84
C SER A 174 25.75 44.77 -21.73
N ALA A 175 24.93 43.81 -21.29
CA ALA A 175 24.53 42.64 -22.07
C ALA A 175 23.60 43.01 -23.25
N LEU A 176 22.66 43.94 -23.02
CA LEU A 176 21.75 44.46 -24.07
C LEU A 176 22.49 45.24 -25.16
N LYS A 177 23.55 45.98 -24.80
CA LYS A 177 24.35 46.80 -25.72
C LYS A 177 25.11 45.97 -26.77
N GLY A 178 25.43 44.70 -26.46
CA GLY A 178 26.07 43.77 -27.40
C GLY A 178 25.11 43.16 -28.44
N VAL A 179 23.81 43.12 -28.13
CA VAL A 179 22.78 42.56 -29.03
C VAL A 179 22.26 43.64 -30.00
N LEU A 180 22.02 44.86 -29.53
CA LEU A 180 21.57 45.98 -30.36
C LEU A 180 22.60 46.42 -31.40
N LYS A 181 23.90 46.16 -31.19
CA LYS A 181 24.97 46.47 -32.15
C LYS A 181 24.97 45.57 -33.39
N ARG A 182 24.23 44.45 -33.41
CA ARG A 182 24.23 43.47 -34.50
C ARG A 182 23.03 43.55 -35.46
N VAL A 183 22.08 44.46 -35.23
CA VAL A 183 21.00 44.72 -36.19
C VAL A 183 21.26 46.06 -36.88
N ARG A 184 22.12 46.04 -37.91
CA ARG A 184 22.17 47.12 -38.90
C ARG A 184 21.10 46.83 -39.94
N VAL A 185 20.10 47.71 -40.04
CA VAL A 185 19.18 47.76 -41.18
C VAL A 185 20.00 48.24 -42.39
N GLY A 186 20.40 47.32 -43.25
CA GLY A 186 21.11 47.63 -44.49
C GLY A 186 20.12 47.96 -45.61
N GLY A 187 19.96 49.26 -45.90
CA GLY A 187 19.42 49.70 -47.19
C GLY A 187 20.54 49.79 -48.22
N GLY A 188 20.33 49.25 -49.43
CA GLY A 188 21.15 49.49 -50.62
C GLY A 188 21.74 48.24 -51.27
N CYS A 189 21.24 47.90 -52.48
CA CYS A 189 21.72 46.83 -53.36
C CYS A 189 23.18 47.01 -53.82
N VAL A 190 24.00 45.95 -53.76
CA VAL A 190 25.00 45.61 -54.79
C VAL A 190 25.15 44.08 -54.86
N LYS A 191 25.20 43.53 -56.09
CA LYS A 191 25.34 42.11 -56.43
C LYS A 191 26.66 41.51 -55.91
N GLY A 192 26.62 40.28 -55.39
CA GLY A 192 27.84 39.50 -55.14
C GLY A 192 27.62 38.19 -54.37
N SER A 193 27.74 37.08 -55.09
CA SER A 193 28.02 35.69 -54.68
C SER A 193 27.23 35.05 -53.52
N GLU A 194 26.45 34.06 -53.92
CA GLU A 194 25.85 32.98 -53.14
C GLU A 194 26.90 32.26 -52.26
N ALA A 195 26.70 32.28 -50.93
CA ALA A 195 27.41 31.42 -49.99
C ALA A 195 26.45 30.94 -48.89
N GLU A 196 26.09 29.67 -49.03
CA GLU A 196 25.47 28.72 -48.08
C GLU A 196 24.82 29.27 -46.80
N ARG A 197 23.47 29.20 -46.76
CA ARG A 197 22.75 28.99 -45.50
C ARG A 197 22.94 27.55 -45.05
N LYS A 198 23.88 27.29 -44.15
CA LYS A 198 23.80 26.11 -43.27
C LYS A 198 22.80 26.40 -42.15
N CYS A 199 21.55 26.00 -42.36
CA CYS A 199 20.67 25.65 -41.26
C CYS A 199 21.24 24.38 -40.61
N VAL A 200 21.79 24.49 -39.40
CA VAL A 200 22.05 23.31 -38.57
C VAL A 200 21.02 23.31 -37.45
N ALA A 201 20.05 22.42 -37.60
CA ALA A 201 19.13 22.04 -36.54
C ALA A 201 19.83 21.14 -35.51
N ASN A 202 19.43 21.35 -34.25
CA ASN A 202 19.40 20.44 -33.11
C ASN A 202 20.71 19.87 -32.52
N CYS A 203 20.86 20.06 -31.20
CA CYS A 203 21.50 19.07 -30.32
C CYS A 203 20.86 19.06 -28.94
N SER A 204 19.91 18.13 -28.77
CA SER A 204 19.63 17.44 -27.52
C SER A 204 20.76 16.45 -27.20
N LYS A 205 21.35 16.50 -26.00
CA LYS A 205 21.95 15.34 -25.28
C LYS A 205 21.85 15.66 -23.77
N ALA A 206 21.06 14.96 -22.97
CA ALA A 206 21.27 13.60 -22.45
C ALA A 206 22.50 13.49 -21.53
N THR A 207 22.26 13.38 -20.22
CA THR A 207 23.24 12.84 -19.25
C THR A 207 22.60 11.63 -18.57
N LYS A 208 23.27 10.48 -18.69
CA LYS A 208 22.87 9.16 -18.22
C LYS A 208 23.32 8.93 -16.77
N TYR A 209 22.58 8.06 -16.09
CA TYR A 209 22.99 7.26 -14.93
C TYR A 209 24.22 6.38 -15.26
N ASN A 210 25.04 6.10 -14.25
CA ASN A 210 25.80 4.85 -14.17
C ASN A 210 25.45 4.10 -12.88
N THR A 211 25.18 2.82 -13.10
CA THR A 211 25.31 1.64 -12.24
C THR A 211 26.47 1.66 -11.26
#